data_AF-J2P0I6-F1
#
_entry.id   AF-J2P0I6-F1
#
_cell.length_a   1.000
_cell.length_b   1.000
_cell.length_c   1.000
_cell.angle_alpha   90.00
_cell.angle_beta   90.00
_cell.angle_gamma   90.00
#
_symmetry.space_group_name_H-M   'P 1'
#
loop_
_entity.id
_entity.type
_entity.pdbx_description
1 polymer ?
#
loop_
_entity_poly.entity_id
_entity_poly.type
_entity_poly.pdbx_seq_one_letter_code
_entity_poly.pdbx_strand_id
1 'polypeptide(L)'
;MHHSLSQSLQSPLPILSLWRRLPGPDAATNAVRDPRWHTLVSRLKALRKRGRRAVRIIDVNCGDGILLIQAVKEARSLGFLSIEGVGIDGDPQHIGEAQWRSHLLTDSAIGLEFHVSEPATQLELEAEFPADIILYEAASPVPRGLREALSRAGDFALRAPPASPMAQT
;
A
#
# COMPACT_ATOMS: atom_id res chain seq x y z
N MET A 1 11.38 54.04 -45.25
CA MET A 1 12.00 52.90 -45.94
C MET A 1 12.65 52.00 -44.90
N HIS A 2 12.33 50.70 -44.94
CA HIS A 2 12.91 49.55 -44.19
C HIS A 2 12.67 49.50 -42.67
N HIS A 3 11.65 48.79 -42.17
CA HIS A 3 11.55 47.33 -41.90
C HIS A 3 12.51 46.82 -40.80
N SER A 4 11.97 46.33 -39.67
CA SER A 4 12.19 44.95 -39.23
C SER A 4 11.31 44.58 -38.00
N LEU A 5 10.45 43.58 -38.19
CA LEU A 5 9.71 42.83 -37.18
C LEU A 5 10.52 41.56 -36.88
N SER A 6 10.93 41.34 -35.64
CA SER A 6 11.55 40.09 -35.17
C SER A 6 11.95 40.26 -33.69
N GLN A 7 11.71 39.37 -32.73
CA GLN A 7 11.23 37.99 -32.73
C GLN A 7 10.64 37.68 -31.35
N SER A 8 9.47 37.05 -31.36
CA SER A 8 8.90 36.31 -30.24
C SER A 8 9.76 35.08 -29.97
N LEU A 9 10.47 35.03 -28.84
CA LEU A 9 11.05 33.79 -28.33
C LEU A 9 9.99 33.05 -27.52
N GLN A 10 9.18 32.25 -28.22
CA GLN A 10 8.46 31.14 -27.63
C GLN A 10 9.48 30.05 -27.34
N SER A 11 9.75 29.80 -26.06
CA SER A 11 10.46 28.60 -25.62
C SER A 11 9.51 27.41 -25.76
N PRO A 12 9.82 26.37 -26.56
CA PRO A 12 9.05 25.14 -26.54
C PRO A 12 9.38 24.38 -25.24
N LEU A 13 8.35 24.08 -24.45
CA LEU A 13 8.45 23.16 -23.32
C LEU A 13 8.93 21.78 -23.82
N PRO A 14 9.79 21.07 -23.08
CA PRO A 14 10.18 19.72 -23.45
C PRO A 14 9.02 18.78 -23.17
N ILE A 15 8.23 18.50 -24.21
CA ILE A 15 7.37 17.33 -24.28
C ILE A 15 8.30 16.14 -24.42
N LEU A 16 8.76 15.51 -23.32
CA LEU A 16 9.29 14.13 -23.27
C LEU A 16 9.89 13.82 -21.87
N SER A 17 9.13 13.10 -21.04
CA SER A 17 9.65 12.11 -20.06
C SER A 17 8.56 11.44 -19.22
N LEU A 18 7.28 11.74 -19.44
CA LEU A 18 6.20 11.14 -18.63
C LEU A 18 5.62 9.85 -19.22
N TRP A 19 6.47 8.94 -19.70
CA TRP A 19 6.11 7.52 -19.75
C TRP A 19 6.53 6.89 -18.42
N ARG A 20 5.93 7.39 -17.33
CA ARG A 20 6.11 6.81 -16.00
C ARG A 20 5.39 5.47 -16.04
N ARG A 21 6.16 4.37 -16.03
CA ARG A 21 5.69 2.97 -16.17
C ARG A 21 4.39 2.78 -15.38
N LEU A 22 3.32 2.46 -16.09
CA LEU A 22 2.14 1.86 -15.46
C LEU A 22 2.61 0.63 -14.68
N PRO A 23 2.03 0.32 -13.51
CA PRO A 23 2.33 -0.92 -12.82
C PRO A 23 2.00 -2.08 -13.77
N GLY A 24 3.04 -2.72 -14.29
CA GLY A 24 2.92 -3.81 -15.24
C GLY A 24 2.32 -5.07 -14.57
N PRO A 25 2.04 -6.12 -15.37
CA PRO A 25 1.60 -7.43 -14.86
C PRO A 25 2.51 -8.01 -13.77
N ASP A 26 3.76 -7.56 -13.71
CA ASP A 26 4.75 -7.92 -12.70
C ASP A 26 4.32 -7.52 -11.28
N ALA A 27 3.60 -6.41 -11.10
CA ALA A 27 3.17 -5.95 -9.77
C ALA A 27 2.11 -6.88 -9.16
N ALA A 28 1.13 -7.32 -9.94
CA ALA A 28 0.15 -8.31 -9.50
C ALA A 28 0.82 -9.66 -9.20
N THR A 29 1.77 -10.05 -10.05
CA THR A 29 2.55 -11.28 -9.87
C THR A 29 3.38 -11.24 -8.58
N ASN A 30 3.98 -10.10 -8.25
CA ASN A 30 4.79 -9.92 -7.04
C ASN A 30 3.94 -10.00 -5.76
N ALA A 31 2.74 -9.41 -5.75
CA ALA A 31 1.84 -9.53 -4.60
C ALA A 31 1.43 -10.98 -4.32
N VAL A 32 1.11 -11.75 -5.36
CA VAL A 32 0.73 -13.17 -5.23
C VAL A 32 1.89 -14.03 -4.69
N ARG A 33 3.14 -13.59 -4.89
CA ARG A 33 4.34 -14.23 -4.34
C ARG A 33 4.65 -13.83 -2.90
N ASP A 34 4.01 -12.80 -2.36
CA ASP A 34 4.18 -12.45 -0.94
C ASP A 34 3.75 -13.63 -0.07
N PRO A 35 4.57 -14.06 0.91
CA PRO A 35 4.27 -15.22 1.75
C PRO A 35 2.96 -15.06 2.56
N ARG A 36 2.49 -13.83 2.79
CA ARG A 36 1.23 -13.54 3.48
C ARG A 36 0.02 -13.71 2.57
N TRP A 37 0.18 -13.69 1.24
CA TRP A 37 -0.92 -13.58 0.26
C TRP A 37 -2.01 -14.64 0.45
N HIS A 38 -1.64 -15.92 0.50
CA HIS A 38 -2.62 -17.00 0.63
C HIS A 38 -3.48 -16.88 1.90
N THR A 39 -2.84 -16.55 3.04
CA THR A 39 -3.53 -16.40 4.32
C THR A 39 -4.40 -15.15 4.34
N LEU A 40 -3.94 -14.05 3.74
CA LEU A 40 -4.71 -12.82 3.54
C LEU A 40 -5.99 -13.08 2.75
N VAL A 41 -5.89 -13.71 1.58
CA VAL A 41 -7.06 -14.05 0.74
C VAL A 41 -8.03 -14.98 1.49
N SER A 42 -7.50 -15.96 2.22
CA SER A 42 -8.31 -16.86 3.05
C SER A 42 -9.07 -16.10 4.14
N ARG A 43 -8.43 -15.11 4.78
CA ARG A 43 -9.05 -14.25 5.80
C ARG A 43 -10.13 -13.36 5.21
N LEU A 44 -9.90 -12.74 4.05
CA LEU A 44 -10.90 -11.93 3.34
C LEU A 44 -12.15 -12.77 3.00
N LYS A 45 -11.95 -13.98 2.46
CA LYS A 45 -13.05 -14.93 2.19
C LYS A 45 -13.83 -15.28 3.45
N ALA A 46 -13.14 -15.52 4.57
CA ALA A 46 -13.78 -15.83 5.85
C ALA A 46 -14.62 -14.65 6.37
N LEU A 47 -14.11 -13.42 6.29
CA LEU A 47 -14.84 -12.21 6.66
C LEU A 47 -16.11 -12.03 5.80
N ARG A 48 -16.01 -12.21 4.48
CA ARG A 48 -17.18 -12.17 3.57
C ARG A 48 -18.20 -13.24 3.89
N LYS A 49 -17.77 -14.47 4.15
CA LYS A 49 -18.66 -15.59 4.53
C LYS A 49 -19.43 -15.30 5.82
N ARG A 50 -18.85 -14.51 6.75
CA ARG A 50 -19.50 -14.03 7.97
C ARG A 50 -20.45 -12.84 7.74
N GLY A 51 -20.64 -12.41 6.50
CA GLY A 51 -21.55 -11.32 6.14
C GLY A 51 -20.93 -9.92 6.21
N ARG A 52 -19.64 -9.77 6.53
CA ARG A 52 -18.97 -8.45 6.54
C ARG A 52 -19.02 -7.84 5.14
N ARG A 53 -19.53 -6.61 5.05
CA ARG A 53 -19.61 -5.83 3.79
C ARG A 53 -18.51 -4.77 3.67
N ALA A 54 -17.84 -4.48 4.77
CA ALA A 54 -16.70 -3.58 4.84
C ALA A 54 -15.47 -4.28 5.42
N VAL A 55 -14.28 -3.85 5.00
CA VAL A 55 -12.99 -4.32 5.53
C VAL A 55 -11.97 -3.18 5.61
N ARG A 56 -11.25 -3.11 6.74
CA ARG A 56 -10.08 -2.23 6.94
C ARG A 56 -8.80 -3.06 6.99
N ILE A 57 -7.82 -2.71 6.16
CA ILE A 57 -6.52 -3.39 6.05
C ILE A 57 -5.42 -2.37 6.30
N ILE A 58 -4.50 -2.68 7.22
CA ILE A 58 -3.31 -1.86 7.46
C ILE A 58 -2.09 -2.65 7.01
N ASP A 59 -1.17 -2.03 6.28
CA ASP A 59 0.12 -2.62 5.88
C ASP A 59 1.27 -1.79 6.46
N VAL A 60 1.96 -2.36 7.43
CA VAL A 60 3.08 -1.75 8.15
C VAL A 60 4.39 -2.15 7.49
N ASN A 61 5.23 -1.16 7.18
CA ASN A 61 6.39 -1.28 6.28
C ASN A 61 5.92 -1.72 4.89
N CYS A 62 4.97 -0.97 4.32
CA CYS A 62 4.28 -1.36 3.10
C CYS A 62 5.14 -1.29 1.83
N GLY A 63 6.34 -0.69 1.90
CA GLY A 63 7.16 -0.43 0.73
C GLY A 63 6.38 0.38 -0.32
N ASP A 64 6.46 -0.04 -1.57
CA ASP A 64 5.74 0.59 -2.69
C ASP A 64 4.22 0.31 -2.71
N GLY A 65 3.67 -0.31 -1.67
CA GLY A 65 2.24 -0.53 -1.47
C GLY A 65 1.62 -1.57 -2.39
N ILE A 66 2.41 -2.30 -3.19
CA ILE A 66 1.87 -3.31 -4.14
C ILE A 66 0.97 -4.32 -3.44
N LEU A 67 1.38 -4.87 -2.30
CA LEU A 67 0.61 -5.88 -1.60
C LEU A 67 -0.76 -5.33 -1.17
N LEU A 68 -0.77 -4.18 -0.48
CA LEU A 68 -2.00 -3.54 -0.03
C LEU A 68 -2.94 -3.21 -1.20
N ILE A 69 -2.41 -2.67 -2.30
CA ILE A 69 -3.20 -2.36 -3.51
C ILE A 69 -3.85 -3.62 -4.09
N GLN A 70 -3.13 -4.74 -4.13
CA GLN A 70 -3.72 -6.00 -4.61
C GLN A 70 -4.69 -6.61 -3.59
N ALA A 71 -4.44 -6.44 -2.29
CA ALA A 71 -5.33 -6.88 -1.22
C ALA A 71 -6.70 -6.20 -1.31
N VAL A 72 -6.75 -4.88 -1.51
CA VAL A 72 -8.01 -4.15 -1.63
C VAL A 72 -8.75 -4.48 -2.92
N LYS A 73 -8.02 -4.74 -4.02
CA LYS A 73 -8.61 -5.24 -5.28
C LYS A 73 -9.23 -6.62 -5.11
N GLU A 74 -8.56 -7.52 -4.40
CA GLU A 74 -9.10 -8.84 -4.09
C GLU A 74 -10.29 -8.76 -3.12
N ALA A 75 -10.25 -7.87 -2.13
CA ALA A 75 -11.43 -7.60 -1.30
C ALA A 75 -12.61 -7.14 -2.18
N ARG A 76 -12.36 -6.26 -3.15
CA ARG A 76 -13.40 -5.82 -4.08
C ARG A 76 -13.94 -6.96 -4.94
N SER A 77 -13.08 -7.82 -5.48
CA SER A 77 -13.47 -9.00 -6.27
C SER A 77 -14.35 -9.97 -5.47
N LEU A 78 -14.12 -10.07 -4.16
CA LEU A 78 -14.91 -10.85 -3.21
C LEU A 78 -16.24 -10.17 -2.78
N GLY A 79 -16.51 -8.97 -3.30
CA GLY A 79 -17.78 -8.25 -3.09
C GLY A 79 -17.86 -7.43 -1.81
N PHE A 80 -16.72 -7.02 -1.22
CA PHE A 80 -16.74 -5.93 -0.25
C PHE A 80 -17.20 -4.62 -0.93
N LEU A 81 -17.91 -3.78 -0.18
CA LEU A 81 -18.54 -2.54 -0.67
C LEU A 81 -17.95 -1.27 -0.07
N SER A 82 -17.21 -1.40 1.03
CA SER A 82 -16.40 -0.33 1.61
C SER A 82 -15.08 -0.96 2.03
N ILE A 83 -13.99 -0.54 1.43
CA ILE A 83 -12.68 -1.12 1.58
C ILE A 83 -11.74 0.02 1.90
N GLU A 84 -11.08 -0.09 3.04
CA GLU A 84 -10.10 0.89 3.47
C GLU A 84 -8.74 0.21 3.58
N GLY A 85 -7.75 0.79 2.93
CA GLY A 85 -6.36 0.37 3.04
C GLY A 85 -5.49 1.52 3.53
N VAL A 86 -4.69 1.27 4.56
CA VAL A 86 -3.70 2.24 5.07
C VAL A 86 -2.31 1.61 4.98
N GLY A 87 -1.45 2.18 4.15
CA GLY A 87 -0.04 1.79 4.07
C GLY A 87 0.82 2.73 4.90
N ILE A 88 1.79 2.17 5.62
CA ILE A 88 2.70 2.92 6.49
C ILE A 88 4.12 2.47 6.19
N ASP A 89 5.01 3.43 5.97
CA ASP A 89 6.44 3.15 5.77
C ASP A 89 7.28 4.32 6.31
N GLY A 90 8.48 4.00 6.78
CA GLY A 90 9.43 5.02 7.24
C GLY A 90 10.15 5.74 6.09
N ASP A 91 10.17 5.14 4.90
CA ASP A 91 10.83 5.71 3.72
C ASP A 91 9.87 6.57 2.88
N PRO A 92 10.12 7.89 2.76
CA PRO A 92 9.31 8.76 1.91
C PRO A 92 9.28 8.38 0.43
N GLN A 93 10.33 7.71 -0.08
CA GLN A 93 10.37 7.25 -1.47
C GLN A 93 9.36 6.13 -1.70
N HIS A 94 9.33 5.13 -0.81
CA HIS A 94 8.33 4.06 -0.82
C HIS A 94 6.91 4.62 -0.81
N ILE A 95 6.63 5.56 0.09
CA ILE A 95 5.31 6.19 0.17
C ILE A 95 4.97 6.99 -1.09
N GLY A 96 5.93 7.73 -1.66
CA GLY A 96 5.72 8.44 -2.92
C GLY A 96 5.38 7.50 -4.09
N GLU A 97 5.99 6.31 -4.14
CA GLU A 97 5.67 5.28 -5.12
C GLU A 97 4.31 4.64 -4.88
N ALA A 98 3.98 4.33 -3.63
CA ALA A 98 2.71 3.75 -3.23
C ALA A 98 1.54 4.68 -3.55
N GLN A 99 1.67 5.98 -3.22
CA GLN A 99 0.71 7.02 -3.59
C GLN A 99 0.57 7.14 -5.10
N TRP A 100 1.67 7.15 -5.86
CA TRP A 100 1.59 7.19 -7.32
C TRP A 100 0.81 6.00 -7.89
N ARG A 101 1.06 4.79 -7.38
CA ARG A 101 0.35 3.56 -7.81
C ARG A 101 -1.13 3.58 -7.41
N SER A 102 -1.46 4.14 -6.24
CA SER A 102 -2.84 4.20 -5.76
C SER A 102 -3.71 5.16 -6.57
N HIS A 103 -3.15 6.26 -7.09
CA HIS A 103 -3.88 7.17 -8.00
C HIS A 103 -4.38 6.49 -9.27
N LEU A 104 -3.77 5.37 -9.68
CA LEU A 104 -4.20 4.60 -10.84
C LEU A 104 -5.36 3.65 -10.52
N LEU A 105 -5.75 3.51 -9.25
CA LEU A 105 -6.89 2.73 -8.82
C LEU A 105 -8.11 3.63 -8.69
N THR A 106 -9.04 3.50 -9.65
CA THR A 106 -10.33 4.20 -9.60
C THR A 106 -11.45 3.21 -9.30
N ASP A 107 -11.81 3.07 -8.03
CA ASP A 107 -13.02 2.35 -7.57
C ASP A 107 -13.58 3.09 -6.34
N SER A 108 -14.84 3.50 -6.38
CA SER A 108 -15.46 4.28 -5.31
C SER A 108 -15.69 3.49 -4.01
N ALA A 109 -15.62 2.16 -4.06
CA ALA A 109 -15.65 1.31 -2.88
C ALA A 109 -14.31 1.23 -2.16
N ILE A 110 -13.22 1.78 -2.73
CA ILE A 110 -11.86 1.65 -2.21
C ILE A 110 -11.32 3.03 -1.82
N GLY A 111 -11.04 3.18 -0.52
CA GLY A 111 -10.20 4.24 0.02
C GLY A 111 -8.79 3.71 0.29
N LEU A 112 -7.77 4.43 -0.19
CA LEU A 112 -6.36 4.11 0.07
C LEU A 112 -5.62 5.34 0.56
N GLU A 113 -4.92 5.19 1.68
CA GLU A 113 -4.04 6.21 2.26
C GLU A 113 -2.64 5.66 2.50
N PHE A 114 -1.63 6.52 2.38
CA PHE A 114 -0.22 6.13 2.54
C PHE A 114 0.54 7.16 3.38
N HIS A 115 0.93 6.68 4.56
CA HIS A 115 1.63 7.26 5.70
C HIS A 115 3.15 7.25 5.66
N VAL A 116 3.86 8.38 5.61
CA VAL A 116 5.25 8.40 6.15
C VAL A 116 5.16 8.49 7.67
N SER A 117 5.42 7.39 8.38
CA SER A 117 5.30 7.35 9.84
C SER A 117 6.09 6.19 10.44
N GLU A 118 6.43 6.33 11.73
CA GLU A 118 7.03 5.24 12.50
C GLU A 118 5.96 4.19 12.83
N PRO A 119 6.18 2.90 12.51
CA PRO A 119 5.22 1.82 12.73
C PRO A 119 4.58 1.76 14.11
N ALA A 120 5.37 1.93 15.18
CA ALA A 120 4.86 1.82 16.54
C ALA A 120 3.88 2.95 16.87
N THR A 121 4.22 4.19 16.50
CA THR A 121 3.36 5.36 16.71
C THR A 121 2.05 5.25 15.96
N GLN A 122 2.09 4.80 14.70
CA GLN A 122 0.86 4.63 13.94
C GLN A 122 -0.03 3.52 14.53
N LEU A 123 0.54 2.36 14.90
CA LEU A 123 -0.25 1.28 15.51
C LEU A 123 -0.93 1.69 16.82
N GLU A 124 -0.36 2.63 17.57
CA GLU A 124 -1.01 3.18 18.77
C GLU A 124 -2.25 4.01 18.44
N LEU A 125 -2.21 4.81 17.37
CA LEU A 125 -3.37 5.57 16.89
C LEU A 125 -4.46 4.63 16.37
N GLU A 126 -4.07 3.58 15.65
CA GLU A 126 -4.98 2.59 15.06
C GLU A 126 -5.67 1.71 16.12
N ALA A 127 -5.20 1.72 17.37
CA ALA A 127 -5.86 1.02 18.47
C ALA A 127 -7.24 1.61 18.84
N GLU A 128 -7.51 2.87 18.48
CA GLU A 128 -8.83 3.49 18.69
C GLU A 128 -9.87 2.93 17.70
N PHE A 129 -9.45 2.62 16.47
CA PHE A 129 -10.28 2.04 15.42
C PHE A 129 -9.59 0.83 14.78
N PRO A 130 -9.62 -0.34 15.45
CA PRO A 130 -8.85 -1.50 15.04
C PRO A 130 -9.19 -1.99 13.62
N ALA A 131 -8.16 -2.36 12.87
CA ALA A 131 -8.29 -2.95 11.55
C ALA A 131 -8.77 -4.41 11.60
N ASP A 132 -9.42 -4.87 10.53
CA ASP A 132 -9.77 -6.28 10.40
C ASP A 132 -8.54 -7.16 10.16
N ILE A 133 -7.55 -6.59 9.45
CA ILE A 133 -6.31 -7.26 9.06
C ILE A 133 -5.15 -6.26 9.15
N ILE A 134 -4.10 -6.65 9.86
CA ILE A 134 -2.79 -5.98 9.81
C ILE A 134 -1.82 -6.89 9.07
N LEU A 135 -1.16 -6.34 8.07
CA LEU A 135 0.01 -6.90 7.40
C LEU A 135 1.23 -6.19 8.00
N TYR A 136 2.27 -6.94 8.35
CA TYR A 136 3.49 -6.32 8.87
C TYR A 136 4.72 -7.14 8.53
N GLU A 137 5.86 -6.46 8.47
CA GLU A 137 7.18 -7.08 8.39
C GLU A 137 7.90 -6.97 9.74
N ALA A 138 8.43 -8.07 10.26
CA ALA A 138 9.23 -8.05 11.48
C ALA A 138 10.15 -9.26 11.60
N ALA A 139 11.34 -9.02 12.15
CA ALA A 139 12.27 -10.09 12.54
C ALA A 139 11.64 -11.05 13.58
N SER A 140 12.22 -12.25 13.69
CA SER A 140 11.85 -13.23 14.70
C SER A 140 12.92 -13.29 15.80
N PRO A 141 12.56 -13.25 17.09
CA PRO A 141 11.20 -13.14 17.63
C PRO A 141 10.64 -11.70 17.52
N VAL A 142 9.31 -11.58 17.38
CA VAL A 142 8.63 -10.28 17.39
C VAL A 142 8.70 -9.69 18.82
N PRO A 143 9.21 -8.45 19.01
CA PRO A 143 9.27 -7.80 20.31
C PRO A 143 7.89 -7.74 20.99
N ARG A 144 7.85 -7.88 22.33
CA ARG A 144 6.59 -7.89 23.09
C ARG A 144 5.76 -6.63 22.86
N GLY A 145 6.38 -5.45 22.93
CA GLY A 145 5.68 -4.18 22.72
C GLY A 145 5.00 -4.08 21.36
N LEU A 146 5.71 -4.48 20.30
CA LEU A 146 5.14 -4.53 18.95
C LEU A 146 3.97 -5.52 18.85
N ARG A 147 4.10 -6.71 19.46
CA ARG A 147 3.01 -7.70 19.49
C ARG A 147 1.76 -7.16 20.20
N GLU A 148 1.93 -6.44 21.29
CA GLU A 148 0.83 -5.82 22.04
C GLU A 148 0.18 -4.70 21.23
N ALA A 149 0.97 -3.85 20.57
CA ALA A 149 0.45 -2.81 19.68
C ALA A 149 -0.38 -3.44 18.53
N LEU A 150 0.16 -4.45 17.84
CA LEU A 150 -0.56 -5.18 16.79
C LEU A 150 -1.88 -5.79 17.28
N SER A 151 -1.90 -6.36 18.49
CA SER A 151 -3.11 -6.98 19.05
C SER A 151 -4.20 -5.99 19.41
N ARG A 152 -3.85 -4.72 19.68
CA ARG A 152 -4.81 -3.65 19.93
C ARG A 152 -5.28 -3.00 18.64
N ALA A 153 -4.37 -2.86 17.67
CA ALA A 153 -4.62 -2.19 16.41
C ALA A 153 -5.39 -3.05 15.40
N GLY A 154 -5.58 -4.35 15.63
CA GLY A 154 -6.38 -5.15 14.71
C GLY A 154 -6.73 -6.57 15.15
N ASP A 155 -7.76 -7.12 14.50
CA ASP A 155 -8.34 -8.43 14.78
C ASP A 155 -7.46 -9.61 14.34
N PHE A 156 -6.59 -9.37 13.35
CA PHE A 156 -5.77 -10.41 12.75
C PHE A 156 -4.49 -9.85 12.16
N ALA A 157 -3.33 -10.32 12.63
CA ALA A 157 -2.03 -9.84 12.18
C ALA A 157 -1.26 -10.91 11.38
N LEU A 158 -0.78 -10.56 10.18
CA LEU A 158 -0.02 -11.41 9.27
C LEU A 158 1.40 -10.89 9.11
N ARG A 159 2.36 -11.69 9.57
CA ARG A 159 3.79 -11.38 9.50
C ARG A 159 4.41 -11.87 8.20
N ALA A 160 5.24 -11.02 7.58
CA ALA A 160 6.31 -11.44 6.68
C ALA A 160 7.66 -11.41 7.42
N PRO A 161 8.56 -12.37 7.17
CA PRO A 161 9.96 -12.21 7.59
C PRO A 161 10.56 -10.99 6.87
N PRO A 162 11.52 -10.28 7.49
CA PRO A 162 12.17 -9.16 6.85
C PRO A 162 12.83 -9.62 5.55
N ALA A 163 12.74 -8.78 4.51
CA ALA A 163 13.54 -8.97 3.32
C ALA A 163 15.00 -9.21 3.76
N SER A 164 15.59 -10.34 3.37
CA SER A 164 16.99 -10.60 3.69
C SER A 164 17.80 -9.44 3.11
N PRO A 165 18.72 -8.81 3.87
CA PRO A 165 19.57 -7.77 3.29
C PRO A 165 20.27 -8.43 2.12
N MET A 166 19.97 -7.97 0.90
CA MET A 166 20.78 -8.33 -0.25
C MET A 166 22.20 -7.91 0.13
N ALA A 167 23.10 -8.88 0.26
CA ALA A 167 24.50 -8.61 0.46
C ALA A 167 24.92 -7.64 -0.63
N GLN A 168 25.21 -6.40 -0.24
CA GLN A 168 25.81 -5.42 -1.12
C GLN A 168 27.23 -5.93 -1.38
N THR A 169 27.40 -6.66 -2.47
CA THR A 169 28.70 -6.96 -3.08
C THR A 169 29.22 -5.75 -3.84
#